data_AF-A0AAV4E9E4-F1
#
_entry.id   AF-A0AAV4E9E4-F1
#
_cell.length_a   1.000
_cell.length_b   1.000
_cell.length_c   1.000
_cell.angle_alpha   90.00
_cell.angle_beta   90.00
_cell.angle_gamma   90.00
#
_symmetry.space_group_name_H-M   'P 1'
#
loop_
_entity.id
_entity.type
_entity.pdbx_description
1 polymer ?
#
loop_
_entity_poly.entity_id
_entity_poly.type
_entity_poly.pdbx_seq_one_letter_code
_entity_poly.pdbx_strand_id
1 'polypeptide(L)'
;MKWSAKAILDIAQTYGWEKISVFYDDDSGVQVLEELMTNHTITVRAWRLGTHAKARQMRNALVEMRKVLVDKSVVLCSKENTHLLLEQVLEELMTNHTITVRAWRLGTHAKARQMRNALVEMRKVLVDKSVVLCSKENTHLLLEQARDLAMLSTPPYGWLFYDPGDEGQKVFTKYKEIAVNFTVVTLLDFNDSIQTYDHSRLDFALASDALQLVISSYSMLAAAASASSLNLSDVRVPFQLNLAIKNNVESGHTGFLDFNENGRRNNFSLSLTAITGDFNYQRGHWFSEPPELYSSLVLYNQQFPFNRSTPFPLRGRTARVVMIENATMSVAPLSINAQREEAVDFTKPFKTRYISVLMRIPRRETSYFEFLNPLSRIVWICTLCAFVVVSLVLYALERIGRDKNQQGGDSIEITVRESFWFIFGSLLQGNTDSTPCTIPGRILTSAWWFFALILISSYTANLAAFLTVKKINTPIKSVTDLAQQTKIKYGTVKDSGIMSFFKNTNIEHFSKMWAQIWWDNTNCPDMTKTTADETSSLQIDNVAGVFFILVGGIVIAAIVCLGEYFTAAMIKASKLAVAKKVSAKPKAKASTFASASNHGDAERDSFI
;
A
#
# COMPACT_ATOMS: atom_id res chain seq x y z
N MET A 1 4.24 19.44 49.70
CA MET A 1 4.30 20.88 49.39
C MET A 1 2.97 21.30 48.78
N LYS A 2 2.36 22.38 49.27
CA LYS A 2 1.19 23.01 48.64
C LYS A 2 1.73 24.06 47.65
N TRP A 3 1.23 24.07 46.41
CA TRP A 3 1.68 24.92 45.30
C TRP A 3 1.83 26.40 45.73
N SER A 4 2.84 27.10 45.22
CA SER A 4 2.99 28.57 45.35
C SER A 4 2.16 29.26 44.26
N ALA A 5 1.51 30.39 44.56
CA ALA A 5 0.70 31.14 43.59
C ALA A 5 1.54 31.60 42.39
N LYS A 6 2.80 31.95 42.64
CA LYS A 6 3.80 32.35 41.63
C LYS A 6 4.01 31.28 40.55
N ALA A 7 4.14 30.00 40.94
CA ALA A 7 4.30 28.91 39.97
C ALA A 7 3.07 28.77 39.05
N ILE A 8 1.87 29.03 39.58
CA ILE A 8 0.62 28.97 38.81
C ILE A 8 0.54 30.13 37.81
N LEU A 9 0.96 31.34 38.23
CA LEU A 9 1.01 32.52 37.38
C LEU A 9 2.02 32.38 36.24
N ASP A 10 3.23 31.87 36.54
CA ASP A 10 4.27 31.69 35.54
C ASP A 10 3.85 30.65 34.48
N ILE A 11 3.21 29.55 34.91
CA ILE A 11 2.62 28.56 34.00
C ILE A 11 1.55 29.23 33.15
N ALA A 12 0.63 29.98 33.76
CA ALA A 12 -0.45 30.65 33.05
C ALA A 12 0.05 31.63 32.00
N GLN A 13 1.05 32.45 32.33
CA GLN A 13 1.62 33.43 31.39
C GLN A 13 2.41 32.74 30.27
N THR A 14 3.19 31.70 30.59
CA THR A 14 3.96 30.92 29.59
C THR A 14 3.04 30.25 28.56
N TYR A 15 1.85 29.79 29.00
CA TYR A 15 0.86 29.16 28.13
C TYR A 15 -0.23 30.13 27.63
N GLY A 16 -0.12 31.44 27.89
CA GLY A 16 -1.05 32.46 27.39
C GLY A 16 -2.48 32.40 27.94
N TRP A 17 -2.66 32.06 29.22
CA TRP A 17 -3.99 31.95 29.83
C TRP A 17 -4.55 33.31 30.24
N GLU A 18 -5.63 33.77 29.60
CA GLU A 18 -6.29 35.04 29.92
C GLU A 18 -7.31 34.94 31.09
N LYS A 19 -7.89 33.76 31.28
CA LYS A 19 -8.90 33.48 32.31
C LYS A 19 -8.61 32.16 33.02
N ILE A 20 -8.64 32.16 34.35
CA ILE A 20 -8.37 30.99 35.18
C ILE A 20 -9.49 30.79 36.19
N SER A 21 -9.93 29.54 36.34
CA SER A 21 -10.82 29.13 37.43
C SER A 21 -10.01 28.45 38.53
N VAL A 22 -10.23 28.84 39.78
CA VAL A 22 -9.50 28.27 40.93
C VAL A 22 -10.50 27.61 41.86
N PHE A 23 -10.39 26.31 42.03
CA PHE A 23 -11.17 25.57 43.04
C PHE A 23 -10.32 25.43 44.30
N TYR A 24 -10.87 25.73 45.47
CA TYR A 24 -10.15 25.58 46.74
C TYR A 24 -11.09 25.14 47.85
N ASP A 25 -10.58 24.42 48.86
CA ASP A 25 -11.39 23.97 50.00
C ASP A 25 -10.84 24.32 51.38
N ASP A 26 -9.53 24.32 51.52
CA ASP A 26 -8.82 24.72 52.73
C ASP A 26 -8.53 26.23 52.75
N ASP A 27 -8.38 26.81 53.94
CA ASP A 27 -7.96 28.22 54.14
C ASP A 27 -6.58 28.50 53.51
N SER A 28 -5.76 27.47 53.31
CA SER A 28 -4.50 27.58 52.57
C SER A 28 -4.67 27.85 51.07
N GLY A 29 -5.82 27.53 50.49
CA GLY A 29 -6.15 27.84 49.10
C GLY A 29 -6.68 29.27 48.95
N VAL A 30 -7.30 29.82 50.01
CA VAL A 30 -7.66 31.26 50.09
C VAL A 30 -6.41 32.13 50.04
N GLN A 31 -5.36 31.77 50.78
CA GLN A 31 -4.09 32.51 50.75
C GLN A 31 -3.45 32.53 49.35
N VAL A 32 -3.45 31.38 48.67
CA VAL A 32 -2.94 31.28 47.28
C VAL A 32 -3.83 32.08 46.32
N LEU A 33 -5.14 32.11 46.56
CA LEU A 33 -6.07 32.89 45.74
C LEU A 33 -5.88 34.40 45.91
N GLU A 34 -5.69 34.88 47.14
CA GLU A 34 -5.42 36.30 47.40
C GLU A 34 -4.16 36.76 46.65
N GLU A 35 -3.11 35.92 46.64
CA GLU A 35 -1.87 36.16 45.91
C GLU A 35 -2.05 36.06 44.37
N LEU A 36 -3.03 35.29 43.88
CA LEU A 36 -3.38 35.25 42.44
C LEU A 36 -4.19 36.47 41.98
N MET A 37 -4.99 37.04 42.88
CA MET A 37 -5.88 38.19 42.60
C MET A 37 -5.15 39.53 42.59
N THR A 38 -3.94 39.61 43.14
CA THR A 38 -3.10 40.83 43.12
C THR A 38 -2.46 41.09 41.76
N ASN A 39 -2.46 40.12 40.83
CA ASN A 39 -1.92 40.29 39.48
C ASN A 39 -3.02 40.66 38.47
N HIS A 40 -2.96 41.88 37.90
CA HIS A 40 -3.97 42.41 36.99
C HIS A 40 -3.95 41.83 35.56
N THR A 41 -3.01 40.96 35.23
CA THR A 41 -2.86 40.41 33.86
C THR A 41 -3.81 39.25 33.55
N ILE A 42 -4.34 38.56 34.56
CA ILE A 42 -5.14 37.34 34.41
C ILE A 42 -6.45 37.48 35.18
N THR A 43 -7.57 37.17 34.54
CA THR A 43 -8.87 37.18 35.23
C THR A 43 -9.08 35.87 35.99
N VAL A 44 -8.98 35.94 37.32
CA VAL A 44 -9.12 34.79 38.21
C VAL A 44 -10.54 34.74 38.77
N ARG A 45 -11.21 33.60 38.63
CA ARG A 45 -12.50 33.32 39.28
C ARG A 45 -12.39 32.12 40.20
N ALA A 46 -12.79 32.29 41.45
CA ALA A 46 -12.58 31.28 42.47
C ALA A 46 -13.88 30.66 42.96
N TRP A 47 -13.82 29.37 43.26
CA TRP A 47 -14.94 28.57 43.74
C TRP A 47 -14.53 27.85 45.02
N ARG A 48 -15.15 28.25 46.14
CA ARG A 48 -14.94 27.60 47.43
C ARG A 48 -15.75 26.31 47.52
N LEU A 49 -15.06 25.21 47.75
CA LEU A 49 -15.63 23.91 48.05
C LEU A 49 -15.52 23.72 49.57
N GLY A 50 -16.58 23.31 50.27
CA GLY A 50 -16.47 23.04 51.71
C GLY A 50 -15.49 21.88 51.98
N THR A 51 -14.93 21.78 53.19
CA THR A 51 -13.97 20.74 53.59
C THR A 51 -14.47 19.30 53.38
N HIS A 52 -15.80 19.10 53.27
CA HIS A 52 -16.44 17.88 52.77
C HIS A 52 -17.58 18.23 51.79
N ALA A 53 -17.23 18.57 50.56
CA ALA A 53 -18.21 18.98 49.56
C ALA A 53 -19.01 17.77 49.04
N LYS A 54 -20.32 17.94 48.87
CA LYS A 54 -21.18 16.92 48.24
C LYS A 54 -21.08 17.03 46.71
N ALA A 55 -21.27 15.91 46.00
CA ALA A 55 -21.16 15.86 44.52
C ALA A 55 -22.05 16.90 43.81
N ARG A 56 -23.23 17.19 44.37
CA ARG A 56 -24.13 18.22 43.86
C ARG A 56 -23.54 19.63 43.90
N GLN A 57 -22.76 19.97 44.92
CA GLN A 57 -22.10 21.29 45.02
C GLN A 57 -21.00 21.43 43.97
N MET A 58 -20.22 20.37 43.74
CA MET A 58 -19.20 20.36 42.69
C MET A 58 -19.82 20.46 41.30
N ARG A 59 -20.88 19.69 41.02
CA ARG A 59 -21.59 19.76 39.75
C ARG A 59 -22.15 21.17 39.48
N ASN A 60 -22.74 21.82 40.49
CA ASN A 60 -23.19 23.20 40.34
C ASN A 60 -22.03 24.18 40.06
N ALA A 61 -20.89 24.01 40.73
CA ALA A 61 -19.72 24.85 40.50
C ALA A 61 -19.12 24.64 39.10
N LEU A 62 -19.11 23.41 38.59
CA LEU A 62 -18.68 23.08 37.22
C LEU A 62 -19.64 23.63 36.16
N VAL A 63 -20.95 23.56 36.39
CA VAL A 63 -21.97 24.15 35.51
C VAL A 63 -21.82 25.67 35.43
N GLU A 64 -21.60 26.34 36.56
CA GLU A 64 -21.35 27.78 36.58
C GLU A 64 -20.01 28.17 35.94
N MET A 65 -18.94 27.37 36.15
CA MET A 65 -17.67 27.54 35.44
C MET A 65 -17.88 27.49 33.92
N ARG A 66 -18.70 26.55 33.43
CA ARG A 66 -19.01 26.41 32.00
C ARG A 66 -19.72 27.64 31.43
N LYS A 67 -20.66 28.24 32.19
CA LYS A 67 -21.35 29.47 31.77
C LYS A 67 -20.41 30.66 31.59
N VAL A 68 -19.29 30.66 32.30
CA VAL A 68 -18.30 31.75 32.26
C VAL A 68 -17.25 31.54 31.15
N LEU A 69 -17.31 30.41 30.42
CA LEU A 69 -16.37 30.06 29.34
C LEU A 69 -14.90 30.11 29.80
N VAL A 70 -14.63 29.44 30.92
CA VAL A 70 -13.26 29.31 31.44
C VAL A 70 -12.74 27.93 31.08
N ASP A 71 -11.75 27.87 30.19
CA ASP A 71 -11.21 26.60 29.67
C ASP A 71 -10.07 26.03 30.51
N LYS A 72 -9.51 26.82 31.44
CA LYS A 72 -8.35 26.48 32.26
C LYS A 72 -8.72 26.54 33.75
N SER A 73 -8.44 25.46 34.47
CA SER A 73 -8.74 25.36 35.90
C SER A 73 -7.52 24.92 36.70
N VAL A 74 -7.40 25.48 37.90
CA VAL A 74 -6.39 25.15 38.90
C VAL A 74 -7.14 24.63 40.12
N VAL A 75 -6.78 23.43 40.59
CA VAL A 75 -7.46 22.78 41.70
C VAL A 75 -6.53 22.77 42.91
N LEU A 76 -6.89 23.56 43.92
CA LEU A 76 -6.20 23.74 45.21
C LEU A 76 -7.04 23.10 46.33
N CYS A 77 -7.42 21.84 46.16
CA CYS A 77 -8.30 21.13 47.10
C CYS A 77 -7.57 20.06 47.93
N SER A 78 -8.14 19.69 49.07
CA SER A 78 -7.82 18.49 49.85
C SER A 78 -7.98 17.24 49.00
N LYS A 79 -7.30 16.16 49.42
CA LYS A 79 -7.27 14.88 48.68
C LYS A 79 -8.67 14.30 48.43
N GLU A 80 -9.61 14.51 49.35
CA GLU A 80 -10.98 13.98 49.27
C GLU A 80 -11.83 14.74 48.26
N ASN A 81 -11.81 16.08 48.33
CA ASN A 81 -12.56 16.91 47.40
C ASN A 81 -11.97 16.91 45.99
N THR A 82 -10.64 16.83 45.87
CA THR A 82 -9.98 16.72 44.55
C THR A 82 -10.47 15.47 43.81
N HIS A 83 -10.64 14.34 44.51
CA HIS A 83 -11.19 13.11 43.94
C HIS A 83 -12.62 13.32 43.45
N LEU A 84 -13.48 13.89 44.28
CA LEU A 84 -14.89 14.06 43.97
C LEU A 84 -15.11 15.05 42.82
N LEU A 85 -14.24 16.06 42.72
CA LEU A 85 -14.24 17.03 41.62
C LEU A 85 -13.74 16.38 40.34
N LEU A 86 -12.66 15.60 40.41
CA LEU A 86 -12.15 14.88 39.25
C LEU A 86 -13.16 13.86 38.74
N GLU A 87 -13.87 13.17 39.63
CA GLU A 87 -14.92 12.19 39.30
C GLU A 87 -16.11 12.86 38.57
N GLN A 88 -16.59 14.00 39.07
CA GLN A 88 -17.67 14.75 38.41
C GLN A 88 -17.22 15.39 37.09
N VAL A 89 -15.99 15.91 37.03
CA VAL A 89 -15.39 16.39 35.78
C VAL A 89 -15.22 15.24 34.79
N LEU A 90 -14.84 14.04 35.23
CA LEU A 90 -14.71 12.86 34.37
C LEU A 90 -16.07 12.45 33.77
N GLU A 91 -17.13 12.44 34.59
CA GLU A 91 -18.50 12.16 34.14
C GLU A 91 -18.96 13.15 33.06
N GLU A 92 -18.61 14.43 33.20
CA GLU A 92 -18.99 15.47 32.24
C GLU A 92 -18.08 15.53 31.00
N LEU A 93 -16.77 15.27 31.12
CA LEU A 93 -15.78 15.29 30.04
C LEU A 93 -15.89 14.10 29.07
N MET A 94 -16.57 13.03 29.47
CA MET A 94 -16.95 11.91 28.57
C MET A 94 -17.83 12.36 27.38
N THR A 95 -18.22 13.64 27.34
CA THR A 95 -19.01 14.22 26.25
C THR A 95 -18.25 15.11 25.28
N ASN A 96 -16.99 15.54 25.52
CA ASN A 96 -16.18 16.13 24.43
C ASN A 96 -14.66 16.38 24.68
N HIS A 97 -13.90 15.98 23.65
CA HIS A 97 -12.60 16.42 23.12
C HIS A 97 -11.21 16.13 23.76
N THR A 98 -10.39 15.54 22.85
CA THR A 98 -8.93 15.50 22.59
C THR A 98 -7.95 14.87 23.57
N ILE A 99 -8.15 14.87 24.89
CA ILE A 99 -7.26 14.13 25.80
C ILE A 99 -8.08 13.44 26.89
N THR A 100 -8.07 12.11 26.90
CA THR A 100 -8.75 11.31 27.92
C THR A 100 -7.78 11.01 29.05
N VAL A 101 -7.92 11.71 30.19
CA VAL A 101 -7.17 11.39 31.40
C VAL A 101 -7.97 10.37 32.19
N ARG A 102 -7.32 9.28 32.61
CA ARG A 102 -7.91 8.30 33.53
C ARG A 102 -7.00 8.13 34.74
N ALA A 103 -7.61 8.06 35.91
CA ALA A 103 -6.92 7.90 37.17
C ALA A 103 -7.32 6.58 37.82
N TRP A 104 -6.35 5.86 38.37
CA TRP A 104 -6.56 4.61 39.10
C TRP A 104 -6.07 4.78 40.53
N ARG A 105 -6.95 4.54 41.51
CA ARG A 105 -6.58 4.57 42.93
C ARG A 105 -6.16 3.17 43.38
N LEU A 106 -4.96 3.10 43.93
CA LEU A 106 -4.43 1.94 44.63
C LEU A 106 -4.54 2.18 46.15
N GLY A 107 -4.84 1.13 46.91
CA GLY A 107 -4.82 1.19 48.37
C GLY A 107 -3.39 1.40 48.90
N THR A 108 -3.24 1.78 50.16
CA THR A 108 -1.92 1.94 50.80
C THR A 108 -1.07 0.66 50.68
N HIS A 109 -1.71 -0.51 50.86
CA HIS A 109 -1.15 -1.81 50.49
C HIS A 109 -2.03 -2.47 49.44
N ALA A 110 -1.71 -2.25 48.15
CA ALA A 110 -2.50 -2.83 47.07
C ALA A 110 -2.20 -4.32 46.89
N LYS A 111 -3.24 -5.13 46.69
CA LYS A 111 -3.07 -6.56 46.32
C LYS A 111 -2.66 -6.65 44.84
N ALA A 112 -1.81 -7.63 44.50
CA ALA A 112 -1.35 -7.89 43.13
C ALA A 112 -2.52 -8.00 42.12
N ARG A 113 -3.62 -8.62 42.53
CA ARG A 113 -4.84 -8.77 41.71
C ARG A 113 -5.50 -7.43 41.37
N GLN A 114 -5.55 -6.49 42.31
CA GLN A 114 -6.11 -5.16 42.09
C GLN A 114 -5.24 -4.35 41.12
N MET A 115 -3.92 -4.43 41.31
CA MET A 115 -2.93 -3.82 40.41
C MET A 115 -3.03 -4.37 38.99
N ARG A 116 -3.11 -5.70 38.85
CA ARG A 116 -3.26 -6.39 37.57
C ARG A 116 -4.57 -5.99 36.87
N ASN A 117 -5.68 -5.93 37.61
CA ASN A 117 -6.96 -5.49 37.03
C ASN A 117 -6.88 -4.04 36.52
N ALA A 118 -6.26 -3.13 37.29
CA ALA A 118 -6.06 -1.75 36.86
C ALA A 118 -5.21 -1.68 35.58
N LEU A 119 -4.09 -2.42 35.51
CA LEU A 119 -3.22 -2.49 34.33
C LEU A 119 -3.92 -3.12 33.11
N VAL A 120 -4.79 -4.11 33.31
CA VAL A 120 -5.61 -4.69 32.24
C VAL A 120 -6.62 -3.67 31.71
N GLU A 121 -7.26 -2.88 32.58
CA GLU A 121 -8.13 -1.79 32.15
C GLU A 121 -7.34 -0.67 31.46
N MET A 122 -6.14 -0.32 31.93
CA MET A 122 -5.25 0.62 31.25
C MET A 122 -4.92 0.16 29.84
N ARG A 123 -4.65 -1.14 29.65
CA ARG A 123 -4.40 -1.74 28.33
C ARG A 123 -5.61 -1.63 27.40
N LYS A 124 -6.83 -1.89 27.90
CA LYS A 124 -8.06 -1.79 27.09
C LYS A 124 -8.31 -0.38 26.56
N VAL A 125 -7.79 0.63 27.26
CA VAL A 125 -8.00 2.06 26.94
C VAL A 125 -6.89 2.62 26.04
N LEU A 126 -5.82 1.86 25.78
CA LEU A 126 -4.65 2.32 25.00
C LEU A 126 -4.00 3.58 25.59
N VAL A 127 -3.66 3.55 26.88
CA VAL A 127 -2.98 4.68 27.54
C VAL A 127 -1.53 4.82 27.04
N ASP A 128 -1.19 5.92 26.37
CA ASP A 128 0.17 6.16 25.88
C ASP A 128 1.16 6.62 26.96
N LYS A 129 0.71 7.44 27.91
CA LYS A 129 1.57 8.01 28.96
C LYS A 129 0.99 7.77 30.34
N SER A 130 1.80 7.24 31.24
CA SER A 130 1.43 6.91 32.61
C SER A 130 2.26 7.72 33.60
N VAL A 131 1.58 8.41 34.51
CA VAL A 131 2.22 9.09 35.65
C VAL A 131 1.95 8.24 36.90
N VAL A 132 3.01 7.81 37.56
CA VAL A 132 2.93 6.92 38.73
C VAL A 132 3.35 7.69 39.98
N LEU A 133 2.39 7.84 40.89
CA LEU A 133 2.57 8.45 42.21
C LEU A 133 2.29 7.37 43.26
N CYS A 134 3.28 6.55 43.59
CA CYS A 134 3.11 5.38 44.45
C CYS A 134 4.26 5.23 45.44
N SER A 135 3.98 4.63 46.59
CA SER A 135 5.03 4.19 47.53
C SER A 135 5.94 3.15 46.88
N LYS A 136 7.18 3.03 47.37
CA LYS A 136 8.17 2.06 46.90
C LYS A 136 7.62 0.63 46.74
N GLU A 137 6.86 0.14 47.73
CA GLU A 137 6.26 -1.20 47.71
C GLU A 137 5.24 -1.37 46.57
N ASN A 138 4.35 -0.39 46.41
CA ASN A 138 3.35 -0.42 45.35
C ASN A 138 3.99 -0.23 43.97
N THR A 139 5.04 0.58 43.85
CA THR A 139 5.82 0.75 42.62
C THR A 139 6.51 -0.55 42.20
N HIS A 140 7.09 -1.28 43.14
CA HIS A 140 7.66 -2.62 42.88
C HIS A 140 6.60 -3.59 42.35
N LEU A 141 5.46 -3.67 43.04
CA LEU A 141 4.37 -4.55 42.65
C LEU A 141 3.76 -4.15 41.30
N LEU A 142 3.65 -2.85 41.03
CA LEU A 142 3.15 -2.31 39.77
C LEU A 142 4.06 -2.70 38.60
N LEU A 143 5.37 -2.52 38.74
CA LEU A 143 6.33 -2.90 37.72
C LEU A 143 6.39 -4.41 37.49
N GLU A 144 6.23 -5.21 38.55
CA GLU A 144 6.18 -6.67 38.44
C GLU A 144 4.95 -7.13 37.65
N GLN A 145 3.77 -6.59 37.96
CA GLN A 145 2.55 -6.89 37.21
C GLN A 145 2.58 -6.32 35.78
N ALA A 146 3.19 -5.16 35.57
CA ALA A 146 3.37 -4.57 34.25
C ALA A 146 4.32 -5.40 33.39
N ARG A 147 5.39 -5.98 33.98
CA ARG A 147 6.29 -6.93 33.32
C ARG A 147 5.53 -8.18 32.88
N ASP A 148 4.74 -8.79 33.77
CA ASP A 148 3.94 -9.98 33.48
C ASP A 148 2.96 -9.77 32.32
N LEU A 149 2.41 -8.55 32.22
CA LEU A 149 1.52 -8.19 31.13
C LEU A 149 2.27 -7.84 29.85
N ALA A 150 3.59 -7.62 29.87
CA ALA A 150 4.38 -7.03 28.79
C ALA A 150 3.97 -5.58 28.47
N MET A 151 3.66 -4.77 29.50
CA MET A 151 3.47 -3.31 29.37
C MET A 151 4.79 -2.53 29.49
N LEU A 152 5.90 -3.24 29.73
CA LEU A 152 7.25 -2.71 29.81
C LEU A 152 8.10 -3.02 28.54
N SER A 153 7.51 -3.54 27.47
CA SER A 153 8.25 -3.83 26.21
C SER A 153 7.96 -2.79 25.14
N THR A 154 8.98 -2.03 24.72
CA THR A 154 9.01 -1.06 23.59
C THR A 154 7.92 0.04 23.60
N PRO A 155 8.17 1.24 23.05
CA PRO A 155 7.15 2.31 23.00
C PRO A 155 5.86 1.82 22.33
N PRO A 156 4.67 2.08 22.93
CA PRO A 156 4.17 3.44 23.15
C PRO A 156 4.14 3.94 24.60
N TYR A 157 4.35 3.07 25.60
CA TYR A 157 4.12 3.42 27.01
C TYR A 157 5.24 4.29 27.61
N GLY A 158 4.99 5.59 27.76
CA GLY A 158 5.85 6.51 28.49
C GLY A 158 5.54 6.50 29.99
N TRP A 159 6.54 6.21 30.82
CA TRP A 159 6.37 6.14 32.28
C TRP A 159 7.10 7.29 32.97
N LEU A 160 6.34 8.08 33.73
CA LEU A 160 6.86 9.12 34.61
C LEU A 160 6.66 8.71 36.06
N PHE A 161 7.74 8.61 36.81
CA PHE A 161 7.71 8.33 38.24
C PHE A 161 8.06 9.58 39.02
N TYR A 162 7.33 9.82 40.11
CA TYR A 162 7.72 10.78 41.13
C TYR A 162 8.34 10.03 42.29
N ASP A 163 9.64 10.22 42.51
CA ASP A 163 10.40 9.55 43.55
C ASP A 163 11.36 10.54 44.21
N PRO A 164 10.87 11.42 45.10
CA PRO A 164 11.69 12.51 45.64
C PRO A 164 12.89 12.02 46.47
N GLY A 165 12.89 10.76 46.93
CA GLY A 165 13.91 10.21 47.83
C GLY A 165 14.74 9.05 47.30
N ASP A 166 14.76 8.84 45.98
CA ASP A 166 15.47 7.76 45.28
C ASP A 166 15.15 6.35 45.81
N GLU A 167 14.02 6.17 46.50
CA GLU A 167 13.67 4.91 47.14
C GLU A 167 13.35 3.81 46.13
N GLY A 168 12.86 4.23 44.95
CA GLY A 168 12.55 3.42 43.79
C GLY A 168 13.77 2.96 43.01
N GLN A 169 14.97 3.52 43.24
CA GLN A 169 16.18 3.12 42.50
C GLN A 169 16.47 1.61 42.61
N LYS A 170 16.37 1.05 43.82
CA LYS A 170 16.53 -0.40 44.08
C LYS A 170 15.48 -1.25 43.36
N VAL A 171 14.35 -0.65 42.98
CA VAL A 171 13.29 -1.30 42.21
C VAL A 171 13.66 -1.29 40.73
N PHE A 172 14.07 -0.12 40.19
CA PHE A 172 14.44 0.02 38.77
C PHE A 172 15.66 -0.84 38.39
N THR A 173 16.65 -1.00 39.28
CA THR A 173 17.83 -1.87 39.04
C THR A 173 17.52 -3.36 38.92
N LYS A 174 16.32 -3.82 39.29
CA LYS A 174 15.87 -5.20 39.04
C LYS A 174 15.43 -5.43 37.58
N TYR A 175 15.20 -4.36 36.83
CA TYR A 175 14.65 -4.40 35.46
C TYR A 175 15.68 -4.01 34.39
N LYS A 176 16.96 -4.30 34.63
CA LYS A 176 18.10 -3.99 33.71
C LYS A 176 17.96 -4.60 32.31
N GLU A 177 17.29 -5.75 32.22
CA GLU A 177 17.04 -6.47 30.97
C GLU A 177 16.01 -5.77 30.06
N ILE A 178 15.31 -4.75 30.57
CA ILE A 178 14.20 -4.11 29.89
C ILE A 178 14.61 -2.70 29.44
N ALA A 179 14.60 -2.46 28.13
CA ALA A 179 14.88 -1.17 27.52
C ALA A 179 13.68 -0.20 27.60
N VAL A 180 13.11 0.03 28.80
CA VAL A 180 12.14 1.12 29.01
C VAL A 180 12.89 2.38 29.38
N ASN A 181 12.50 3.51 28.79
CA ASN A 181 12.91 4.83 29.26
C ASN A 181 11.97 5.28 30.38
N PHE A 182 12.38 5.00 31.63
CA PHE A 182 11.68 5.53 32.79
C PHE A 182 12.15 6.96 33.05
N THR A 183 11.25 7.93 33.04
CA THR A 183 11.59 9.28 33.52
C THR A 183 11.24 9.37 35.00
N VAL A 184 12.21 9.68 35.83
CA VAL A 184 12.05 9.84 37.28
C VAL A 184 12.30 11.30 37.64
N VAL A 185 11.37 11.88 38.39
CA VAL A 185 11.49 13.23 38.93
C VAL A 185 11.93 13.13 40.38
N THR A 186 13.08 13.70 40.70
CA THR A 186 13.73 13.63 42.01
C THR A 186 14.08 15.03 42.51
N LEU A 187 14.15 15.20 43.84
CA LEU A 187 14.56 16.48 44.45
C LEU A 187 16.09 16.63 44.43
N LEU A 188 16.81 15.53 44.66
CA LEU A 188 18.27 15.46 44.65
C LEU A 188 18.76 14.83 43.35
N ASP A 189 20.00 15.13 42.96
CA ASP A 189 20.60 14.43 41.84
C ASP A 189 21.03 13.01 42.26
N PHE A 190 20.85 12.06 41.34
CA PHE A 190 21.20 10.68 41.59
C PHE A 190 22.69 10.49 41.86
N ASN A 191 23.53 11.38 41.33
CA ASN A 191 24.98 11.28 41.41
C ASN A 191 25.58 11.86 42.71
N ASP A 192 24.79 12.47 43.59
CA ASP A 192 25.30 13.05 44.83
C ASP A 192 25.75 11.96 45.83
N SER A 193 27.01 12.01 46.24
CA SER A 193 27.67 10.99 47.08
C SER A 193 27.35 11.09 48.57
N ILE A 194 26.07 11.26 48.93
CA ILE A 194 25.65 11.31 50.35
C ILE A 194 25.69 9.91 50.95
N GLN A 195 26.58 9.69 51.93
CA GLN A 195 26.69 8.42 52.65
C GLN A 195 25.46 8.22 53.54
N THR A 196 24.70 7.14 53.29
CA THR A 196 23.52 6.76 54.08
C THR A 196 23.75 5.42 54.74
N TYR A 197 23.48 5.34 56.05
CA TYR A 197 23.73 4.14 56.84
C TYR A 197 22.49 3.25 57.01
N ASP A 198 21.26 3.76 56.78
CA ASP A 198 20.03 2.94 56.78
C ASP A 198 18.77 3.69 56.26
N HIS A 199 18.73 5.02 56.37
CA HIS A 199 17.57 5.86 55.97
C HIS A 199 17.65 6.36 54.51
N SER A 200 16.52 6.86 53.98
CA SER A 200 16.48 7.45 52.63
C SER A 200 17.43 8.65 52.55
N ARG A 201 18.07 8.85 51.38
CA ARG A 201 18.98 10.00 51.15
C ARG A 201 18.27 11.33 51.39
N LEU A 202 17.00 11.40 51.01
CA LEU A 202 16.18 12.58 51.21
C LEU A 202 15.90 12.86 52.69
N ASP A 203 15.54 11.86 53.48
CA ASP A 203 15.27 12.08 54.91
C ASP A 203 16.51 12.57 55.63
N PHE A 204 17.69 12.01 55.29
CA PHE A 204 18.97 12.49 55.81
C PHE A 204 19.26 13.92 55.37
N ALA A 205 19.12 14.24 54.08
CA ALA A 205 19.35 15.57 53.54
C ALA A 205 18.42 16.60 54.18
N LEU A 206 17.12 16.29 54.30
CA LEU A 206 16.14 17.15 54.95
C LEU A 206 16.41 17.33 56.45
N ALA A 207 16.83 16.28 57.15
CA ALA A 207 17.18 16.37 58.57
C ALA A 207 18.43 17.23 58.79
N SER A 208 19.46 17.06 57.95
CA SER A 208 20.68 17.87 57.98
C SER A 208 20.37 19.33 57.67
N ASP A 209 19.58 19.60 56.64
CA ASP A 209 19.19 20.94 56.22
C ASP A 209 18.33 21.64 57.29
N ALA A 210 17.38 20.92 57.89
CA ALA A 210 16.57 21.43 58.98
C ALA A 210 17.42 21.77 60.21
N LEU A 211 18.38 20.91 60.57
CA LEU A 211 19.27 21.14 61.70
C LEU A 211 20.18 22.35 61.44
N GLN A 212 20.77 22.43 60.26
CA GLN A 212 21.59 23.57 59.84
C GLN A 212 20.80 24.88 59.92
N LEU A 213 19.56 24.87 59.44
CA LEU A 213 18.70 26.04 59.47
C LEU A 213 18.32 26.47 60.89
N VAL A 214 18.03 25.52 61.77
CA VAL A 214 17.76 25.82 63.19
C VAL A 214 18.99 26.39 63.88
N ILE A 215 20.19 25.86 63.59
CA ILE A 215 21.45 26.37 64.16
C ILE A 215 21.73 27.80 63.68
N SER A 216 21.61 28.08 62.39
CA SER A 216 21.88 29.41 61.85
C SER A 216 20.84 30.43 62.31
N SER A 217 19.55 30.06 62.34
CA SER A 217 18.52 30.94 62.90
C SER A 217 18.71 31.20 64.40
N TYR A 218 19.16 30.20 65.17
CA TYR A 218 19.50 30.39 66.58
C TYR A 218 20.73 31.27 66.78
N SER A 219 21.78 31.11 65.97
CA SER A 219 22.99 31.93 66.06
C SER A 219 22.71 33.40 65.69
N MET A 220 21.87 33.65 64.68
CA MET A 220 21.37 34.99 64.34
C MET A 220 20.60 35.62 65.51
N LEU A 221 19.73 34.84 66.16
CA LEU A 221 18.97 35.30 67.31
C LEU A 221 19.88 35.56 68.53
N ALA A 222 20.86 34.69 68.78
CA ALA A 222 21.83 34.86 69.86
C ALA A 222 22.72 36.10 69.66
N ALA A 223 23.14 36.38 68.42
CA ALA A 223 23.84 37.61 68.09
C ALA A 223 22.96 38.85 68.32
N ALA A 224 21.69 38.81 67.91
CA ALA A 224 20.73 39.90 68.15
C ALA A 224 20.43 40.10 69.66
N ALA A 225 20.37 39.03 70.44
CA ALA A 225 20.18 39.05 71.89
C ALA A 225 21.42 39.53 72.66
N SER A 226 22.63 39.41 72.11
CA SER A 226 23.83 40.03 72.68
C SER A 226 23.85 41.55 72.50
N ALA A 227 23.19 42.07 71.47
CA ALA A 227 23.06 43.49 71.16
C ALA A 227 21.85 44.15 71.86
N SER A 228 20.87 43.37 72.29
CA SER A 228 19.66 43.86 72.96
C SER A 228 19.35 42.94 74.14
N SER A 229 19.29 43.47 75.37
CA SER A 229 19.14 42.72 76.63
C SER A 229 17.83 41.91 76.70
N LEU A 230 17.75 40.82 75.96
CA LEU A 230 16.59 39.94 75.83
C LEU A 230 16.79 38.72 76.73
N ASN A 231 15.91 38.57 77.72
CA ASN A 231 15.86 37.37 78.56
C ASN A 231 15.21 36.22 77.79
N LEU A 232 15.91 35.08 77.74
CA LEU A 232 15.53 33.87 76.99
C LEU A 232 14.25 33.16 77.50
N SER A 233 13.58 33.71 78.51
CA SER A 233 12.35 33.18 79.12
C SER A 233 11.06 33.88 78.64
N ASP A 234 11.17 34.82 77.70
CA ASP A 234 10.04 35.63 77.25
C ASP A 234 9.20 34.90 76.18
N VAL A 235 7.87 35.02 76.26
CA VAL A 235 6.87 34.36 75.37
C VAL A 235 7.06 34.76 73.90
N ARG A 236 7.83 35.81 73.64
CA ARG A 236 8.17 36.33 72.31
C ARG A 236 9.27 35.54 71.59
N VAL A 237 10.05 34.73 72.30
CA VAL A 237 11.19 33.99 71.73
C VAL A 237 10.77 32.99 70.65
N PRO A 238 9.70 32.17 70.80
CA PRO A 238 9.26 31.27 69.74
C PRO A 238 8.79 31.98 68.47
N PHE A 239 8.16 33.16 68.62
CA PHE A 239 7.73 33.97 67.48
C PHE A 239 8.93 34.56 66.73
N GLN A 240 9.92 35.10 67.46
CA GLN A 240 11.15 35.61 66.88
C GLN A 240 11.97 34.50 66.22
N LEU A 241 12.03 33.31 66.83
CA LEU A 241 12.68 32.15 66.25
C LEU A 241 11.98 31.72 64.96
N ASN A 242 10.65 31.66 64.94
CA ASN A 242 9.90 31.33 63.71
C ASN A 242 10.14 32.37 62.60
N LEU A 243 10.19 33.65 62.95
CA LEU A 243 10.51 34.72 62.00
C LEU A 243 11.96 34.61 61.49
N ALA A 244 12.90 34.29 62.38
CA ALA A 244 14.30 34.06 62.04
C ALA A 244 14.47 32.80 61.18
N ILE A 245 13.65 31.77 61.35
CA ILE A 245 13.62 30.57 60.51
C ILE A 245 13.12 30.90 59.10
N LYS A 246 12.05 31.70 58.99
CA LYS A 246 11.46 32.06 57.69
C LYS A 246 12.34 33.00 56.86
N ASN A 247 13.01 33.95 57.50
CA ASN A 247 13.81 34.97 56.82
C ASN A 247 15.25 34.54 56.55
N ASN A 248 15.65 33.36 57.04
CA ASN A 248 17.00 32.88 56.90
C ASN A 248 17.14 32.11 55.58
N VAL A 249 18.07 32.56 54.75
CA VAL A 249 18.39 31.94 53.46
C VAL A 249 19.72 31.22 53.62
N GLU A 250 19.67 29.90 53.63
CA GLU A 250 20.84 29.04 53.80
C GLU A 250 21.01 28.08 52.63
N SER A 251 22.24 27.61 52.42
CA SER A 251 22.51 26.56 51.44
C SER A 251 22.54 25.21 52.14
N GLY A 252 21.67 24.29 51.72
CA GLY A 252 21.59 22.91 52.19
C GLY A 252 21.84 21.89 51.09
N HIS A 253 21.83 20.61 51.45
CA HIS A 253 21.96 19.48 50.52
C HIS A 253 20.84 19.45 49.49
N THR A 254 19.63 19.90 49.86
CA THR A 254 18.48 19.96 48.96
C THR A 254 18.43 21.25 48.12
N GLY A 255 19.48 22.08 48.14
CA GLY A 255 19.54 23.39 47.49
C GLY A 255 19.34 24.55 48.46
N PHE A 256 18.99 25.73 47.94
CA PHE A 256 18.74 26.90 48.77
C PHE A 256 17.47 26.72 49.63
N LEU A 257 17.59 27.03 50.92
CA LEU A 257 16.53 26.99 51.91
C LEU A 257 15.99 28.41 52.02
N ASP A 258 15.01 28.73 51.19
CA ASP A 258 14.27 29.99 51.24
C ASP A 258 12.80 29.68 51.54
N PHE A 259 12.12 30.51 52.34
CA PHE A 259 10.74 30.29 52.74
C PHE A 259 9.86 31.49 52.41
N ASN A 260 8.66 31.22 51.91
CA ASN A 260 7.65 32.25 51.80
C ASN A 260 7.07 32.62 53.17
N GLU A 261 6.26 33.68 53.19
CA GLU A 261 5.57 34.17 54.39
C GLU A 261 4.74 33.08 55.11
N ASN A 262 4.26 32.09 54.34
CA ASN A 262 3.49 30.94 54.81
C ASN A 262 4.35 29.77 55.34
N GLY A 263 5.68 29.92 55.37
CA GLY A 263 6.62 28.90 55.83
C GLY A 263 6.78 27.71 54.87
N ARG A 264 6.45 27.88 53.59
CA ARG A 264 6.73 26.89 52.55
C ARG A 264 8.01 27.25 51.84
N ARG A 265 8.78 26.23 51.48
CA ARG A 265 10.03 26.42 50.76
C ARG A 265 9.78 26.99 49.37
N ASN A 266 10.41 28.11 49.10
CA ASN A 266 10.58 28.71 47.78
C ASN A 266 11.98 28.37 47.25
N ASN A 267 12.20 28.58 45.94
CA ASN A 267 13.50 28.41 45.31
C ASN A 267 14.15 27.02 45.51
N PHE A 268 13.46 25.97 45.04
CA PHE A 268 14.01 24.62 44.94
C PHE A 268 14.09 24.18 43.47
N SER A 269 14.97 23.23 43.19
CA SER A 269 15.11 22.60 41.88
C SER A 269 14.68 21.13 41.93
N LEU A 270 14.21 20.61 40.80
CA LEU A 270 13.92 19.20 40.60
C LEU A 270 14.81 18.69 39.47
N SER A 271 15.38 17.51 39.66
CA SER A 271 16.13 16.80 38.61
C SER A 271 15.19 15.85 37.88
N LEU A 272 15.25 15.88 36.55
CA LEU A 272 14.61 14.90 35.69
C LEU A 272 15.69 13.93 35.21
N THR A 273 15.57 12.67 35.60
CA THR A 273 16.51 11.62 35.17
C THR A 273 15.80 10.57 34.36
N ALA A 274 16.47 10.11 33.31
CA ALA A 274 16.02 9.01 32.50
C ALA A 274 16.83 7.77 32.89
N ILE A 275 16.12 6.72 33.31
CA ILE A 275 16.67 5.42 33.64
C ILE A 275 16.40 4.49 32.46
N THR A 276 17.46 3.99 31.83
CA THR A 276 17.40 3.03 30.72
C THR A 276 18.36 1.88 30.99
N GLY A 277 17.82 0.75 31.46
CA GLY A 277 18.63 -0.43 31.82
C GLY A 277 19.58 -0.12 32.99
N ASP A 278 20.88 -0.20 32.74
CA ASP A 278 21.95 0.14 33.71
C ASP A 278 22.34 1.62 33.69
N PHE A 279 21.87 2.39 32.71
CA PHE A 279 22.30 3.77 32.52
C PHE A 279 21.25 4.72 33.08
N ASN A 280 21.71 5.59 33.98
CA ASN A 280 20.95 6.75 34.45
C ASN A 280 21.59 7.98 33.81
N TYR A 281 20.81 8.77 33.08
CA TYR A 281 21.29 10.03 32.53
C TYR A 281 20.33 11.16 32.87
N GLN A 282 20.90 12.34 33.09
CA GLN A 282 20.13 13.51 33.44
C GLN A 282 19.46 14.08 32.18
N ARG A 283 18.13 14.16 32.22
CA ARG A 283 17.29 14.63 31.11
C ARG A 283 17.07 16.14 31.17
N GLY A 284 17.09 16.71 32.38
CA GLY A 284 16.92 18.15 32.57
C GLY A 284 16.74 18.54 34.02
N HIS A 285 16.57 19.83 34.24
CA HIS A 285 16.21 20.41 35.53
C HIS A 285 14.97 21.26 35.41
N TRP A 286 14.21 21.28 36.50
CA TRP A 286 13.15 22.24 36.69
C TRP A 286 13.50 23.14 37.88
N PHE A 287 13.33 24.45 37.71
CA PHE A 287 13.60 25.46 38.74
C PHE A 287 12.29 26.13 39.14
N SER A 288 12.03 26.20 40.45
CA SER A 288 10.88 26.94 40.98
C SER A 288 11.01 28.45 40.78
N GLU A 289 12.24 28.97 40.78
CA GLU A 289 12.56 30.35 40.44
C GLU A 289 13.75 30.33 39.47
N PRO A 290 13.52 30.53 38.16
CA PRO A 290 14.60 30.47 37.19
C PRO A 290 15.50 31.72 37.31
N PRO A 291 16.81 31.58 37.06
CA PRO A 291 17.66 32.75 36.81
C PRO A 291 17.16 33.50 35.57
N GLU A 292 17.34 34.83 35.52
CA GLU A 292 16.75 35.75 34.52
C GLU A 292 16.95 35.36 33.03
N LEU A 293 17.84 34.41 32.72
CA LEU A 293 18.16 33.95 31.37
C LEU A 293 17.51 32.61 30.94
N TYR A 294 16.81 31.89 31.82
CA TYR A 294 16.35 30.51 31.54
C TYR A 294 14.85 30.31 31.72
N SER A 295 14.27 29.38 30.96
CA SER A 295 12.93 28.85 31.22
C SER A 295 12.93 28.00 32.49
N SER A 296 11.80 27.95 33.20
CA SER A 296 11.62 27.14 34.41
C SER A 296 11.93 25.65 34.20
N LEU A 297 11.77 25.13 32.98
CA LEU A 297 12.24 23.81 32.57
C LEU A 297 13.41 23.95 31.59
N VAL A 298 14.54 23.31 31.91
CA VAL A 298 15.71 23.20 31.05
C VAL A 298 15.92 21.74 30.70
N LEU A 299 15.75 21.38 29.43
CA LEU A 299 16.00 20.02 28.93
C LEU A 299 17.37 19.95 28.27
N TYR A 300 18.15 18.94 28.61
CA TYR A 300 19.43 18.69 27.97
C TYR A 300 19.19 17.95 26.64
N ASN A 301 19.66 18.54 25.54
CA ASN A 301 19.68 17.87 24.24
C ASN A 301 20.80 16.82 24.24
N GLN A 302 20.49 15.55 24.49
CA GLN A 302 21.46 14.48 24.27
C GLN A 302 20.89 13.26 23.55
N GLN A 303 21.75 12.75 22.68
CA GLN A 303 21.60 11.64 21.76
C GLN A 303 21.43 10.35 22.57
N PHE A 304 20.37 9.60 22.25
CA PHE A 304 20.21 8.25 22.76
C PHE A 304 21.48 7.43 22.45
N PRO A 305 22.03 6.67 23.41
CA PRO A 305 23.01 5.66 23.07
C PRO A 305 22.30 4.60 22.20
N PHE A 306 22.42 4.79 20.88
CA PHE A 306 22.01 3.80 19.90
C PHE A 306 22.85 2.53 20.07
N ASN A 307 22.20 1.40 19.82
CA ASN A 307 22.72 0.02 19.74
C ASN A 307 22.89 -0.77 21.04
N ARG A 308 21.77 -1.28 21.58
CA ARG A 308 21.74 -2.67 22.08
C ARG A 308 20.47 -3.38 21.59
N SER A 309 20.67 -4.40 20.77
CA SER A 309 19.66 -5.42 20.45
C SER A 309 19.70 -6.51 21.52
N THR A 310 19.10 -6.26 22.68
CA THR A 310 18.87 -7.34 23.66
C THR A 310 17.52 -8.00 23.37
N PRO A 311 17.49 -9.31 23.08
CA PRO A 311 16.23 -10.03 22.90
C PRO A 311 15.42 -10.00 24.19
N PHE A 312 14.15 -9.63 24.08
CA PHE A 312 13.23 -9.54 25.20
C PHE A 312 12.87 -10.95 25.71
N PRO A 313 13.19 -11.32 26.97
CA PRO A 313 12.88 -12.65 27.47
C PRO A 313 11.40 -12.70 27.92
N LEU A 314 10.51 -13.02 26.98
CA LEU A 314 9.17 -13.50 27.34
C LEU A 314 9.31 -14.89 27.96
N ARG A 315 8.78 -15.07 29.17
CA ARG A 315 8.62 -16.40 29.77
C ARG A 315 7.57 -17.19 28.95
N GLY A 316 8.04 -17.94 27.96
CA GLY A 316 7.29 -19.02 27.32
C GLY A 316 6.19 -18.63 26.33
N ARG A 317 6.22 -17.44 25.70
CA ARG A 317 5.28 -17.11 24.61
C ARG A 317 5.99 -16.42 23.44
N THR A 318 6.05 -17.10 22.30
CA THR A 318 6.39 -16.52 21.00
C THR A 318 5.09 -16.11 20.30
N ALA A 319 4.69 -14.85 20.44
CA ALA A 319 3.66 -14.27 19.58
C ALA A 319 4.34 -13.75 18.31
N ARG A 320 4.12 -14.42 17.18
CA ARG A 320 4.65 -13.98 15.88
C ARG A 320 3.69 -12.95 15.28
N VAL A 321 3.64 -11.76 15.88
CA VAL A 321 3.18 -10.56 15.18
C VAL A 321 4.44 -9.95 14.61
N VAL A 322 4.59 -9.96 13.28
CA VAL A 322 5.70 -9.30 12.61
C VAL A 322 5.45 -7.79 12.67
N MET A 323 5.70 -7.19 13.84
CA MET A 323 6.13 -5.81 13.90
C MET A 323 7.51 -5.78 13.25
N ILE A 324 7.75 -4.84 12.33
CA ILE A 324 9.11 -4.55 11.89
C ILE A 324 9.77 -3.87 13.08
N GLU A 325 10.38 -4.68 13.96
CA GLU A 325 10.91 -4.34 15.30
C GLU A 325 12.06 -3.31 15.29
N ASN A 326 12.30 -2.57 14.21
CA ASN A 326 13.40 -1.57 14.10
C ASN A 326 13.03 -0.25 13.42
N ALA A 327 11.75 0.00 13.06
CA ALA A 327 11.38 1.22 12.34
C ALA A 327 10.35 2.06 13.12
N THR A 328 10.67 3.33 13.37
CA THR A 328 9.75 4.32 13.95
C THR A 328 8.66 4.77 12.96
N MET A 329 8.91 4.62 11.65
CA MET A 329 7.98 4.92 10.57
C MET A 329 8.23 3.97 9.39
N SER A 330 7.17 3.46 8.76
CA SER A 330 7.26 2.65 7.55
C SER A 330 6.76 3.42 6.34
N VAL A 331 7.64 3.65 5.36
CA VAL A 331 7.27 4.23 4.06
C VAL A 331 7.28 3.12 3.03
N ALA A 332 6.12 2.50 2.84
CA ALA A 332 5.93 1.37 1.93
C ALA A 332 4.54 1.45 1.27
N PRO A 333 4.33 0.74 0.14
CA PRO A 333 3.00 0.59 -0.45
C PRO A 333 2.12 -0.34 0.42
N LEU A 334 1.71 0.16 1.58
CA LEU A 334 0.94 -0.57 2.59
C LEU A 334 -0.55 -0.19 2.49
N SER A 335 -1.40 -1.17 2.24
CA SER A 335 -2.85 -0.98 2.25
C SER A 335 -3.39 -0.85 3.67
N ILE A 336 -4.23 0.16 3.87
CA ILE A 336 -5.00 0.40 5.10
C ILE A 336 -6.08 -0.69 5.21
N ASN A 337 -6.16 -1.36 6.37
CA ASN A 337 -7.14 -2.40 6.67
C ASN A 337 -7.50 -2.34 8.16
N ALA A 338 -8.73 -2.68 8.54
CA ALA A 338 -9.22 -2.63 9.92
C ALA A 338 -8.33 -3.41 10.90
N GLN A 339 -7.88 -4.61 10.51
CA GLN A 339 -6.97 -5.42 11.33
C GLN A 339 -5.58 -4.79 11.53
N ARG A 340 -5.14 -3.93 10.60
CA ARG A 340 -3.85 -3.23 10.71
C ARG A 340 -4.01 -1.94 11.49
N GLU A 341 -5.14 -1.25 11.35
CA GLU A 341 -5.46 -0.02 12.06
C GLU A 341 -5.60 -0.25 13.57
N GLU A 342 -5.97 -1.46 14.02
CA GLU A 342 -5.94 -1.82 15.44
C GLU A 342 -4.51 -1.90 16.00
N ALA A 343 -3.50 -2.13 15.16
CA ALA A 343 -2.11 -2.36 15.57
C ALA A 343 -1.16 -1.19 15.25
N VAL A 344 -1.45 -0.37 14.22
CA VAL A 344 -0.62 0.76 13.79
C VAL A 344 -1.47 1.93 13.31
N ASP A 345 -1.00 3.15 13.59
CA ASP A 345 -1.62 4.36 13.07
C ASP A 345 -1.24 4.60 11.60
N PHE A 346 -2.23 4.96 10.78
CA PHE A 346 -2.04 5.31 9.37
C PHE A 346 -2.16 6.81 9.14
N THR A 347 -1.39 7.32 8.18
CA THR A 347 -1.59 8.67 7.63
C THR A 347 -2.82 8.70 6.73
N LYS A 348 -3.23 9.91 6.31
CA LYS A 348 -4.25 10.03 5.27
C LYS A 348 -3.77 9.34 3.98
N PRO A 349 -4.66 8.61 3.29
CA PRO A 349 -4.28 7.89 2.09
C PRO A 349 -3.76 8.87 1.03
N PHE A 350 -2.54 8.65 0.56
CA PHE A 350 -1.92 9.48 -0.47
C PHE A 350 -2.18 8.95 -1.90
N LYS A 351 -2.65 7.70 -2.03
CA LYS A 351 -2.93 7.06 -3.32
C LYS A 351 -4.03 6.01 -3.23
N THR A 352 -5.04 6.13 -4.08
CA THR A 352 -6.12 5.14 -4.23
C THR A 352 -5.68 4.03 -5.19
N ARG A 353 -5.94 2.77 -4.84
CA ARG A 353 -5.65 1.59 -5.70
C ARG A 353 -6.86 0.67 -5.77
N TYR A 354 -7.08 0.09 -6.94
CA TYR A 354 -8.11 -0.92 -7.18
C TYR A 354 -7.48 -2.30 -7.38
N ILE A 355 -8.24 -3.35 -7.09
CA ILE A 355 -7.86 -4.73 -7.43
C ILE A 355 -8.08 -4.89 -8.94
N SER A 356 -7.03 -5.29 -9.65
CA SER A 356 -7.09 -5.60 -11.08
C SER A 356 -6.65 -7.04 -11.33
N VAL A 357 -7.15 -7.61 -12.42
CA VAL A 357 -6.75 -8.94 -12.89
C VAL A 357 -5.74 -8.75 -14.01
N LEU A 358 -4.57 -9.37 -13.85
CA LEU A 358 -3.57 -9.44 -14.90
C LEU A 358 -3.70 -10.79 -15.60
N MET A 359 -3.85 -10.77 -16.92
CA MET A 359 -3.90 -11.98 -17.73
C MET A 359 -3.00 -11.83 -18.96
N ARG A 360 -2.43 -12.95 -19.41
CA ARG A 360 -1.70 -12.99 -20.67
C ARG A 360 -2.69 -12.85 -21.82
N ILE A 361 -2.41 -11.95 -22.76
CA ILE A 361 -3.17 -11.84 -24.00
C ILE A 361 -3.06 -13.18 -24.73
N PRO A 362 -4.19 -13.85 -25.08
CA PRO A 362 -4.14 -15.13 -25.76
C PRO A 362 -3.51 -14.93 -27.15
N ARG A 363 -2.45 -15.68 -27.45
CA ARG A 363 -1.92 -15.75 -28.81
C ARG A 363 -2.94 -16.50 -29.66
N ARG A 364 -3.44 -15.86 -30.72
CA ARG A 364 -4.17 -16.59 -31.76
C ARG A 364 -3.15 -17.44 -32.51
N GLU A 365 -3.48 -18.71 -32.72
CA GLU A 365 -2.76 -19.54 -33.67
C GLU A 365 -3.02 -18.93 -35.06
N THR A 366 -1.97 -18.40 -35.68
CA THR A 366 -2.04 -17.89 -37.05
C THR A 366 -2.19 -19.10 -37.97
N SER A 367 -3.22 -19.08 -38.81
CA SER A 367 -3.38 -20.12 -39.83
C SER A 367 -2.72 -19.63 -41.12
N TYR A 368 -1.91 -20.48 -41.75
CA TYR A 368 -1.21 -20.15 -42.99
C TYR A 368 -2.15 -19.76 -44.16
N PHE A 369 -3.43 -20.13 -44.09
CA PHE A 369 -4.45 -19.87 -45.13
C PHE A 369 -5.43 -18.73 -44.77
N GLU A 370 -5.03 -17.80 -43.90
CA GLU A 370 -5.88 -16.66 -43.51
C GLU A 370 -6.37 -15.81 -44.70
N PHE A 371 -5.64 -15.78 -45.82
CA PHE A 371 -6.07 -15.06 -47.03
C PHE A 371 -7.34 -15.64 -47.70
N LEU A 372 -7.74 -16.88 -47.40
CA LEU A 372 -9.00 -17.45 -47.92
C LEU A 372 -10.22 -17.05 -47.09
N ASN A 373 -10.03 -16.63 -45.84
CA ASN A 373 -11.11 -16.30 -44.90
C ASN A 373 -12.00 -15.08 -45.26
N PRO A 374 -11.57 -14.06 -46.04
CA PRO A 374 -12.42 -12.93 -46.41
C PRO A 374 -13.68 -13.30 -47.21
N LEU A 375 -13.68 -14.48 -47.84
CA LEU A 375 -14.85 -15.07 -48.48
C LEU A 375 -15.14 -16.44 -47.86
N SER A 376 -16.42 -16.74 -47.65
CA SER A 376 -16.82 -18.05 -47.14
C SER A 376 -16.46 -19.16 -48.13
N ARG A 377 -16.12 -20.34 -47.62
CA ARG A 377 -15.86 -21.55 -48.43
C ARG A 377 -16.97 -21.85 -49.43
N ILE A 378 -18.22 -21.52 -49.08
CA ILE A 378 -19.38 -21.70 -49.96
C ILE A 378 -19.26 -20.81 -51.20
N VAL A 379 -18.83 -19.54 -51.03
CA VAL A 379 -18.67 -18.60 -52.15
C VAL A 379 -17.57 -19.08 -53.10
N TRP A 380 -16.46 -19.59 -52.56
CA TRP A 380 -15.38 -20.17 -53.38
C TRP A 380 -15.85 -21.33 -54.25
N ILE A 381 -16.64 -22.25 -53.68
CA ILE A 381 -17.21 -23.38 -54.42
C ILE A 381 -18.20 -22.88 -55.48
N CYS A 382 -19.07 -21.93 -55.14
CA CYS A 382 -20.01 -21.33 -56.09
C CYS A 382 -19.29 -20.64 -57.26
N THR A 383 -18.19 -19.91 -57.01
CA THR A 383 -17.38 -19.29 -58.06
C THR A 383 -16.75 -20.34 -58.97
N LEU A 384 -16.24 -21.45 -58.42
CA LEU A 384 -15.70 -22.55 -59.22
C LEU A 384 -16.78 -23.20 -60.09
N CYS A 385 -17.97 -23.45 -59.53
CA CYS A 385 -19.11 -23.96 -60.30
C CYS A 385 -19.53 -22.99 -61.41
N ALA A 386 -19.65 -21.69 -61.10
CA ALA A 386 -19.99 -20.66 -62.07
C ALA A 386 -18.95 -20.57 -63.20
N PHE A 387 -17.66 -20.68 -62.87
CA PHE A 387 -16.57 -20.74 -63.84
C PHE A 387 -16.75 -21.88 -64.86
N VAL A 388 -17.05 -23.09 -64.40
CA VAL A 388 -17.28 -24.25 -65.28
C VAL A 388 -18.52 -24.04 -66.16
N VAL A 389 -19.63 -23.58 -65.57
CA VAL A 389 -20.87 -23.35 -66.29
C VAL A 389 -20.69 -22.29 -67.37
N VAL A 390 -20.10 -21.14 -67.06
CA VAL A 390 -19.89 -20.05 -68.01
C VAL A 390 -18.94 -20.48 -69.13
N SER A 391 -17.89 -21.25 -68.83
CA SER A 391 -16.97 -21.81 -69.83
C SER A 391 -17.68 -22.74 -70.83
N LEU A 392 -18.58 -23.62 -70.34
CA LEU A 392 -19.35 -24.52 -71.19
C LEU A 392 -20.42 -23.79 -72.01
N VAL A 393 -21.09 -22.79 -71.42
CA VAL A 393 -22.08 -21.97 -72.13
C VAL A 393 -21.39 -21.12 -73.21
N LEU A 394 -20.23 -20.54 -72.91
CA LEU A 394 -19.46 -19.80 -73.91
C LEU A 394 -19.04 -20.70 -75.07
N TYR A 395 -18.53 -21.91 -74.78
CA TYR A 395 -18.22 -22.90 -75.81
C TYR A 395 -19.44 -23.25 -76.67
N ALA A 396 -20.60 -23.49 -76.06
CA ALA A 396 -21.83 -23.80 -76.78
C ALA A 396 -22.30 -22.63 -77.67
N LEU A 397 -22.28 -21.39 -77.15
CA LEU A 397 -22.67 -20.20 -77.91
C LEU A 397 -21.73 -19.94 -79.09
N GLU A 398 -20.42 -20.09 -78.91
CA GLU A 398 -19.44 -19.94 -79.99
C GLU A 398 -19.51 -21.09 -80.99
N ARG A 399 -19.90 -22.31 -80.57
CA ARG A 399 -20.11 -23.44 -81.48
C ARG A 399 -21.38 -23.30 -82.31
N ILE A 400 -22.46 -22.78 -81.72
CA ILE A 400 -23.76 -22.63 -82.38
C ILE A 400 -23.79 -21.36 -83.25
N GLY A 401 -23.21 -20.26 -82.78
CA GLY A 401 -23.25 -18.95 -83.44
C GLY A 401 -22.27 -18.78 -84.59
N ARG A 402 -21.38 -19.75 -84.84
CA ARG A 402 -20.45 -19.73 -85.98
C ARG A 402 -21.18 -20.22 -87.23
N ASP A 403 -21.67 -19.27 -88.03
CA ASP A 403 -22.29 -19.55 -89.32
C ASP A 403 -21.23 -20.08 -90.31
N LYS A 404 -21.54 -21.13 -91.07
CA LYS A 404 -20.55 -21.85 -91.92
C LYS A 404 -20.01 -21.01 -93.09
N ASN A 405 -20.59 -19.83 -93.34
CA ASN A 405 -20.31 -19.00 -94.50
C ASN A 405 -19.30 -17.86 -94.28
N GLN A 406 -18.69 -17.73 -93.09
CA GLN A 406 -17.57 -16.81 -92.84
C GLN A 406 -16.26 -17.57 -92.62
N GLN A 407 -15.77 -18.26 -93.66
CA GLN A 407 -14.39 -18.72 -93.75
C GLN A 407 -13.59 -17.69 -94.54
N GLY A 408 -12.99 -16.75 -93.83
CA GLY A 408 -12.20 -15.69 -94.44
C GLY A 408 -11.52 -14.81 -93.40
N GLY A 409 -10.65 -15.40 -92.57
CA GLY A 409 -9.82 -14.68 -91.61
C GLY A 409 -9.37 -15.58 -90.46
N ASP A 410 -8.06 -15.58 -90.18
CA ASP A 410 -7.33 -16.30 -89.10
C ASP A 410 -7.97 -16.09 -87.72
N SER A 411 -9.10 -16.76 -87.48
CA SER A 411 -9.85 -16.69 -86.24
C SER A 411 -9.70 -18.04 -85.54
N ILE A 412 -8.79 -18.08 -84.57
CA ILE A 412 -8.46 -19.24 -83.73
C ILE A 412 -9.76 -19.98 -83.35
N GLU A 413 -9.81 -21.29 -83.61
CA GLU A 413 -10.95 -22.11 -83.22
C GLU A 413 -11.05 -22.18 -81.70
N ILE A 414 -12.15 -21.67 -81.16
CA ILE A 414 -12.44 -21.75 -79.72
C ILE A 414 -12.77 -23.20 -79.37
N THR A 415 -11.75 -23.95 -78.98
CA THR A 415 -11.89 -25.30 -78.41
C THR A 415 -12.38 -25.19 -76.97
N VAL A 416 -12.97 -26.25 -76.40
CA VAL A 416 -13.36 -26.30 -74.98
C VAL A 416 -12.21 -25.81 -74.08
N ARG A 417 -10.99 -26.28 -74.31
CA ARG A 417 -9.79 -25.82 -73.58
C ARG A 417 -9.59 -24.30 -73.67
N GLU A 418 -9.73 -23.71 -74.85
CA GLU A 418 -9.55 -22.27 -75.05
C GLU A 418 -10.68 -21.47 -74.39
N SER A 419 -11.92 -21.99 -74.34
CA SER A 419 -13.02 -21.37 -73.58
C SER A 419 -12.75 -21.37 -72.08
N PHE A 420 -12.28 -22.50 -71.53
CA PHE A 420 -11.89 -22.59 -70.12
C PHE A 420 -10.72 -21.66 -69.79
N TRP A 421 -9.70 -21.61 -70.67
CA TRP A 421 -8.55 -20.72 -70.51
C TRP A 421 -8.96 -19.25 -70.56
N PHE A 422 -9.87 -18.88 -71.48
CA PHE A 422 -10.38 -17.53 -71.61
C PHE A 422 -11.15 -17.04 -70.37
N ILE A 423 -12.11 -17.84 -69.88
CA ILE A 423 -12.89 -17.50 -68.68
C ILE A 423 -11.99 -17.47 -67.42
N PHE A 424 -10.97 -18.33 -67.35
CA PHE A 424 -10.03 -18.35 -66.23
C PHE A 424 -9.09 -17.15 -66.25
N GLY A 425 -8.52 -16.83 -67.42
CA GLY A 425 -7.64 -15.68 -67.63
C GLY A 425 -8.36 -14.36 -67.33
N SER A 426 -9.62 -14.23 -67.74
CA SER A 426 -10.41 -13.03 -67.44
C SER A 426 -10.71 -12.83 -65.94
N LEU A 427 -10.82 -13.91 -65.15
CA LEU A 427 -10.97 -13.82 -63.70
C LEU A 427 -9.68 -13.33 -63.02
N LEU A 428 -8.51 -13.74 -63.53
CA LEU A 428 -7.20 -13.36 -63.00
C LEU A 428 -6.67 -12.02 -63.55
N GLN A 429 -7.48 -11.28 -64.31
CA GLN A 429 -7.09 -10.06 -65.03
C GLN A 429 -5.89 -10.29 -65.97
N GLY A 430 -5.71 -11.51 -66.47
CA GLY A 430 -4.67 -11.88 -67.41
C GLY A 430 -5.10 -11.64 -68.87
N ASN A 431 -4.12 -11.46 -69.74
CA ASN A 431 -4.34 -11.38 -71.18
C ASN A 431 -4.63 -12.78 -71.75
N THR A 432 -5.53 -12.84 -72.73
CA THR A 432 -5.93 -14.09 -73.39
C THR A 432 -5.83 -13.94 -74.90
N ASP A 433 -5.25 -14.92 -75.58
CA ASP A 433 -4.98 -14.86 -77.03
C ASP A 433 -6.23 -15.11 -77.88
N SER A 434 -7.25 -15.77 -77.32
CA SER A 434 -8.51 -16.06 -78.00
C SER A 434 -9.63 -15.20 -77.44
N THR A 435 -10.34 -14.46 -78.29
CA THR A 435 -11.50 -13.65 -77.88
C THR A 435 -12.78 -14.13 -78.57
N PRO A 436 -13.95 -14.08 -77.90
CA PRO A 436 -15.20 -14.51 -78.50
C PRO A 436 -15.61 -13.63 -79.68
N CYS A 437 -15.95 -14.28 -80.79
CA CYS A 437 -16.32 -13.58 -82.02
C CYS A 437 -17.83 -13.34 -82.10
N THR A 438 -18.65 -14.16 -81.45
CA THR A 438 -20.12 -14.04 -81.53
C THR A 438 -20.66 -12.90 -80.66
N ILE A 439 -21.72 -12.23 -81.14
CA ILE A 439 -22.46 -11.21 -80.37
C ILE A 439 -22.96 -11.76 -79.02
N PRO A 440 -23.65 -12.93 -78.93
CA PRO A 440 -24.06 -13.49 -77.64
C PRO A 440 -22.87 -13.89 -76.75
N GLY A 441 -21.76 -14.39 -77.32
CA GLY A 441 -20.54 -14.69 -76.57
C GLY A 441 -19.89 -13.45 -75.94
N ARG A 442 -19.91 -12.31 -76.64
CA ARG A 442 -19.44 -11.02 -76.13
C ARG A 442 -20.32 -10.47 -75.00
N ILE A 443 -21.65 -10.62 -75.11
CA ILE A 443 -22.58 -10.22 -74.05
C ILE A 443 -22.38 -11.08 -72.79
N LEU A 444 -22.22 -12.40 -72.97
CA LEU A 444 -21.93 -13.30 -71.84
C LEU A 444 -20.60 -12.93 -71.18
N THR A 445 -19.58 -12.63 -71.98
CA THR A 445 -18.24 -12.26 -71.50
C THR A 445 -18.26 -10.93 -70.76
N SER A 446 -19.00 -9.92 -71.24
CA SER A 446 -19.12 -8.64 -70.54
C SER A 446 -19.86 -8.80 -69.20
N ALA A 447 -20.89 -9.65 -69.14
CA ALA A 447 -21.55 -10.00 -67.89
C ALA A 447 -20.60 -10.74 -66.92
N TRP A 448 -19.77 -11.66 -67.43
CA TRP A 448 -18.75 -12.34 -66.65
C TRP A 448 -17.68 -11.38 -66.12
N TRP A 449 -17.20 -10.44 -66.94
CA TRP A 449 -16.26 -9.41 -66.50
C TRP A 449 -16.84 -8.54 -65.40
N PHE A 450 -18.11 -8.15 -65.51
CA PHE A 450 -18.79 -7.39 -64.47
C PHE A 450 -18.88 -8.19 -63.16
N PHE A 451 -19.21 -9.47 -63.24
CA PHE A 451 -19.19 -10.37 -62.08
C PHE A 451 -17.79 -10.50 -61.45
N ALA A 452 -16.76 -10.69 -62.27
CA ALA A 452 -15.38 -10.79 -61.80
C ALA A 452 -14.91 -9.51 -61.11
N LEU A 453 -15.25 -8.32 -61.64
CA LEU A 453 -14.96 -7.04 -61.01
C LEU A 453 -15.63 -6.91 -59.63
N ILE A 454 -16.90 -7.30 -59.51
CA ILE A 454 -17.62 -7.28 -58.22
C ILE A 454 -16.98 -8.25 -57.22
N LEU A 455 -16.63 -9.46 -57.67
CA LEU A 455 -16.02 -10.48 -56.82
C LEU A 455 -14.67 -10.02 -56.27
N ILE A 456 -13.78 -9.50 -57.12
CA ILE A 456 -12.46 -9.01 -56.72
C ILE A 456 -12.58 -7.80 -55.80
N SER A 457 -13.47 -6.85 -56.12
CA SER A 457 -13.72 -5.66 -55.29
C SER A 457 -14.27 -6.03 -53.91
N SER A 458 -15.19 -7.00 -53.83
CA SER A 458 -15.72 -7.48 -52.55
C SER A 458 -14.65 -8.22 -51.73
N TYR A 459 -13.80 -9.02 -52.38
CA TYR A 459 -12.68 -9.69 -51.73
C TYR A 459 -11.69 -8.68 -51.12
N THR A 460 -11.29 -7.66 -51.89
CA THR A 460 -10.34 -6.64 -51.42
C THR A 460 -10.93 -5.79 -50.30
N ALA A 461 -12.21 -5.42 -50.39
CA ALA A 461 -12.92 -4.70 -49.33
C ALA A 461 -13.02 -5.52 -48.03
N ASN A 462 -13.41 -6.80 -48.12
CA ASN A 462 -13.50 -7.68 -46.95
C ASN A 462 -12.14 -7.99 -46.34
N LEU A 463 -11.10 -8.13 -47.16
CA LEU A 463 -9.72 -8.30 -46.68
C LEU A 463 -9.27 -7.06 -45.88
N ALA A 464 -9.54 -5.84 -46.39
CA ALA A 464 -9.22 -4.61 -45.67
C ALA A 464 -9.99 -4.49 -44.34
N ALA A 465 -11.28 -4.85 -44.33
CA ALA A 465 -12.07 -4.92 -43.10
C ALA A 465 -11.52 -5.97 -42.11
N PHE A 466 -11.07 -7.12 -42.61
CA PHE A 466 -10.49 -8.18 -41.77
C PHE A 466 -9.16 -7.76 -41.12
N LEU A 467 -8.32 -7.03 -41.86
CA LEU A 467 -7.04 -6.53 -41.35
C LEU A 467 -7.23 -5.45 -40.26
N THR A 468 -8.31 -4.67 -40.33
CA THR A 468 -8.62 -3.62 -39.34
C THR A 468 -9.32 -4.15 -38.08
N VAL A 469 -10.17 -5.18 -38.21
CA VAL A 469 -10.92 -5.76 -37.08
C VAL A 469 -10.15 -6.91 -36.40
N LYS A 470 -8.92 -6.63 -35.95
CA LYS A 470 -8.23 -7.52 -35.00
C LYS A 470 -8.68 -7.20 -33.56
N LYS A 471 -9.96 -7.43 -33.25
CA LYS A 471 -10.43 -7.33 -31.86
C LYS A 471 -9.85 -8.46 -31.02
N ILE A 472 -9.09 -8.10 -30.00
CA ILE A 472 -8.70 -9.00 -28.90
C ILE A 472 -9.99 -9.29 -28.12
N ASN A 473 -10.63 -10.42 -28.40
CA ASN A 473 -11.72 -10.91 -27.56
C ASN A 473 -11.09 -11.48 -26.29
N THR A 474 -11.05 -10.69 -25.22
CA THR A 474 -10.68 -11.21 -23.91
C THR A 474 -11.80 -12.15 -23.43
N PRO A 475 -11.47 -13.39 -23.01
CA PRO A 475 -12.46 -14.35 -22.58
C PRO A 475 -13.12 -13.97 -21.25
N ILE A 476 -12.50 -13.07 -20.47
CA ILE A 476 -13.01 -12.60 -19.18
C ILE A 476 -13.28 -11.11 -19.31
N LYS A 477 -14.53 -10.70 -19.07
CA LYS A 477 -14.93 -9.28 -19.03
C LYS A 477 -15.22 -8.77 -17.62
N SER A 478 -15.53 -9.68 -16.70
CA SER A 478 -15.88 -9.36 -15.32
C SER A 478 -15.31 -10.40 -14.36
N VAL A 479 -15.17 -10.04 -13.09
CA VAL A 479 -14.78 -10.95 -12.01
C VAL A 479 -15.81 -12.08 -11.85
N THR A 480 -17.10 -11.78 -12.07
CA THR A 480 -18.17 -12.79 -11.99
C THR A 480 -18.01 -13.90 -13.02
N ASP A 481 -17.60 -13.55 -14.23
CA ASP A 481 -17.29 -14.48 -15.33
C ASP A 481 -16.10 -15.39 -14.96
N LEU A 482 -15.07 -14.80 -14.34
CA LEU A 482 -13.92 -15.55 -13.83
C LEU A 482 -14.29 -16.53 -12.71
N ALA A 483 -15.25 -16.18 -11.85
CA ALA A 483 -15.72 -17.01 -10.74
C ALA A 483 -16.62 -18.18 -11.17
N GLN A 484 -17.29 -18.07 -12.32
CA GLN A 484 -18.17 -19.13 -12.85
C GLN A 484 -17.40 -20.19 -13.64
N GLN A 485 -16.33 -19.78 -14.32
CA GLN A 485 -15.53 -20.68 -15.15
C GLN A 485 -14.45 -21.40 -14.33
N THR A 486 -14.13 -22.64 -14.71
CA THR A 486 -13.10 -23.47 -14.05
C THR A 486 -11.86 -23.73 -14.93
N LYS A 487 -11.84 -23.21 -16.16
CA LYS A 487 -10.83 -23.51 -17.18
C LYS A 487 -9.53 -22.70 -16.98
N ILE A 488 -9.66 -21.42 -16.63
CA ILE A 488 -8.57 -20.48 -16.40
C ILE A 488 -8.30 -20.47 -14.90
N LYS A 489 -7.12 -20.95 -14.51
CA LYS A 489 -6.64 -20.87 -13.13
C LYS A 489 -6.26 -19.43 -12.80
N TYR A 490 -6.53 -19.03 -11.56
CA TYR A 490 -6.18 -17.71 -11.04
C TYR A 490 -5.58 -17.83 -9.63
N GLY A 491 -4.73 -16.88 -9.28
CA GLY A 491 -3.95 -16.87 -8.05
C GLY A 491 -3.75 -15.46 -7.51
N THR A 492 -3.38 -15.37 -6.23
CA THR A 492 -2.99 -14.11 -5.59
C THR A 492 -1.65 -14.30 -4.89
N VAL A 493 -0.98 -13.18 -4.56
CA VAL A 493 0.24 -13.23 -3.75
C VAL A 493 -0.08 -13.75 -2.35
N LYS A 494 0.72 -14.71 -1.86
CA LYS A 494 0.61 -15.27 -0.50
C LYS A 494 0.87 -14.18 0.55
N ASP A 495 0.19 -14.28 1.69
CA ASP A 495 0.29 -13.35 2.83
C ASP A 495 0.06 -11.86 2.48
N SER A 496 -0.72 -11.61 1.42
CA SER A 496 -1.07 -10.26 0.97
C SER A 496 -2.42 -9.79 1.53
N GLY A 497 -2.64 -8.47 1.54
CA GLY A 497 -3.94 -7.90 1.92
C GLY A 497 -5.10 -8.38 1.04
N ILE A 498 -4.82 -8.74 -0.22
CA ILE A 498 -5.79 -9.29 -1.18
C ILE A 498 -6.16 -10.73 -0.79
N MET A 499 -5.21 -11.54 -0.34
CA MET A 499 -5.48 -12.89 0.17
C MET A 499 -6.40 -12.83 1.40
N SER A 500 -6.13 -11.94 2.35
CA SER A 500 -6.99 -11.74 3.52
C SER A 500 -8.38 -11.23 3.15
N PHE A 501 -8.49 -10.38 2.13
CA PHE A 501 -9.77 -9.93 1.60
C PHE A 501 -10.61 -11.10 1.09
N PHE A 502 -10.07 -12.00 0.26
CA PHE A 502 -10.82 -13.15 -0.25
C PHE A 502 -11.21 -14.14 0.85
N LYS A 503 -10.36 -14.30 1.88
CA LYS A 503 -10.61 -15.18 3.02
C LYS A 503 -11.74 -14.70 3.93
N ASN A 504 -11.84 -13.38 4.15
CA ASN A 504 -12.78 -12.78 5.10
C ASN A 504 -14.04 -12.21 4.44
N THR A 505 -14.19 -12.32 3.13
CA THR A 505 -15.29 -11.73 2.38
C THR A 505 -16.58 -12.56 2.48
N ASN A 506 -17.71 -11.89 2.72
CA ASN A 506 -19.05 -12.50 2.73
C ASN A 506 -19.78 -12.47 1.37
N ILE A 507 -19.17 -11.92 0.32
CA ILE A 507 -19.76 -11.83 -1.02
C ILE A 507 -19.60 -13.18 -1.74
N GLU A 508 -20.71 -13.75 -2.23
CA GLU A 508 -20.76 -15.10 -2.80
C GLU A 508 -19.74 -15.33 -3.93
N HIS A 509 -19.63 -14.40 -4.89
CA HIS A 509 -18.70 -14.54 -6.01
C HIS A 509 -17.24 -14.61 -5.56
N PHE A 510 -16.85 -13.79 -4.58
CA PHE A 510 -15.48 -13.76 -4.05
C PHE A 510 -15.18 -14.95 -3.13
N SER A 511 -16.18 -15.44 -2.39
CA SER A 511 -16.07 -16.67 -1.59
C SER A 511 -15.88 -17.91 -2.47
N LYS A 512 -16.65 -18.02 -3.57
CA LYS A 512 -16.44 -19.06 -4.59
C LYS A 512 -15.05 -18.98 -5.21
N MET A 513 -14.58 -17.77 -5.50
CA MET A 513 -13.22 -17.58 -6.00
C MET A 513 -12.18 -18.08 -5.00
N TRP A 514 -12.30 -17.74 -3.71
CA TRP A 514 -11.39 -18.22 -2.66
C TRP A 514 -11.24 -19.74 -2.66
N ALA A 515 -12.35 -20.47 -2.79
CA ALA A 515 -12.35 -21.94 -2.82
C ALA A 515 -11.64 -22.52 -4.06
N GLN A 516 -11.52 -21.75 -5.14
CA GLN A 516 -10.94 -22.17 -6.42
C GLN A 516 -9.56 -21.55 -6.70
N ILE A 517 -8.99 -20.78 -5.77
CA ILE A 517 -7.66 -20.18 -5.95
C ILE A 517 -6.61 -21.28 -6.09
N TRP A 518 -5.77 -21.14 -7.10
CA TRP A 518 -4.62 -22.01 -7.32
C TRP A 518 -3.42 -21.52 -6.50
N TRP A 519 -2.98 -22.33 -5.53
CA TRP A 519 -1.96 -21.98 -4.52
C TRP A 519 -0.55 -22.52 -4.82
N ASP A 520 -0.35 -23.12 -5.98
CA ASP A 520 0.89 -23.81 -6.31
C ASP A 520 2.05 -22.84 -6.52
N ASN A 521 3.19 -23.18 -5.92
CA ASN A 521 4.36 -22.31 -5.70
C ASN A 521 5.32 -22.22 -6.90
N THR A 522 4.85 -22.40 -8.12
CA THR A 522 5.74 -22.34 -9.28
C THR A 522 5.87 -20.91 -9.76
N ASN A 523 7.03 -20.32 -9.47
CA ASN A 523 7.65 -19.13 -10.06
C ASN A 523 6.84 -18.45 -11.18
N CYS A 524 6.55 -17.16 -10.99
CA CYS A 524 6.15 -16.29 -12.08
C CYS A 524 7.06 -16.55 -13.30
N PRO A 525 6.51 -16.88 -14.48
CA PRO A 525 7.32 -16.95 -15.68
C PRO A 525 7.98 -15.59 -15.88
N ASP A 526 9.30 -15.62 -16.04
CA ASP A 526 10.15 -14.46 -16.16
C ASP A 526 9.65 -13.55 -17.30
N MET A 527 9.12 -12.37 -16.93
CA MET A 527 8.61 -11.37 -17.86
C MET A 527 9.74 -10.57 -18.54
N THR A 528 11.01 -10.83 -18.23
CA THR A 528 12.17 -10.18 -18.89
C THR A 528 12.40 -10.67 -20.32
N LYS A 529 11.70 -11.73 -20.76
CA LYS A 529 11.57 -12.02 -22.19
C LYS A 529 10.50 -11.12 -22.80
N THR A 530 10.81 -9.84 -22.88
CA THR A 530 10.23 -8.94 -23.87
C THR A 530 10.59 -9.52 -25.24
N THR A 531 9.78 -10.45 -25.76
CA THR A 531 9.61 -10.49 -27.21
C THR A 531 8.94 -9.16 -27.50
N ALA A 532 9.75 -8.20 -27.96
CA ALA A 532 9.33 -6.87 -28.32
C ALA A 532 7.94 -6.95 -28.97
N ASP A 533 7.02 -6.14 -28.45
CA ASP A 533 5.77 -5.83 -29.10
C ASP A 533 6.10 -5.19 -30.44
N GLU A 534 6.35 -6.01 -31.45
CA GLU A 534 6.09 -5.63 -32.81
C GLU A 534 4.57 -5.50 -32.90
N THR A 535 4.12 -4.25 -32.88
CA THR A 535 2.89 -3.85 -33.56
C THR A 535 2.74 -4.74 -34.77
N SER A 536 1.74 -5.62 -34.76
CA SER A 536 1.55 -6.70 -35.72
C SER A 536 1.49 -6.15 -37.14
N SER A 537 2.67 -5.96 -37.74
CA SER A 537 2.90 -5.91 -39.16
C SER A 537 2.33 -7.20 -39.74
N LEU A 538 1.95 -7.20 -41.02
CA LEU A 538 1.64 -8.45 -41.69
C LEU A 538 2.90 -9.33 -41.65
N GLN A 539 3.04 -10.14 -40.60
CA GLN A 539 4.12 -11.10 -40.47
C GLN A 539 4.00 -12.09 -41.62
N ILE A 540 5.15 -12.51 -42.14
CA ILE A 540 5.25 -13.39 -43.32
C ILE A 540 4.42 -14.67 -43.15
N ASP A 541 4.18 -15.08 -41.91
CA ASP A 541 3.38 -16.24 -41.51
C ASP A 541 1.93 -16.18 -42.01
N ASN A 542 1.34 -15.00 -42.14
CA ASN A 542 -0.04 -14.83 -42.61
C ASN A 542 -0.18 -14.93 -44.13
N VAL A 543 0.93 -14.79 -44.88
CA VAL A 543 0.98 -14.85 -46.35
C VAL A 543 1.73 -16.08 -46.84
N ALA A 544 2.40 -16.82 -45.95
CA ALA A 544 3.17 -18.03 -46.24
C ALA A 544 2.38 -19.07 -47.05
N GLY A 545 1.06 -19.21 -46.82
CA GLY A 545 0.22 -20.11 -47.59
C GLY A 545 0.17 -19.81 -49.09
N VAL A 546 0.28 -18.54 -49.50
CA VAL A 546 0.33 -18.13 -50.93
C VAL A 546 1.60 -18.68 -51.59
N PHE A 547 2.73 -18.64 -50.90
CA PHE A 547 3.99 -19.18 -51.40
C PHE A 547 3.97 -20.71 -51.49
N PHE A 548 3.32 -21.41 -50.55
CA PHE A 548 3.14 -22.86 -50.66
C PHE A 548 2.32 -23.26 -51.89
N ILE A 549 1.26 -22.50 -52.21
CA ILE A 549 0.46 -22.72 -53.43
C ILE A 549 1.31 -22.48 -54.68
N LEU A 550 2.13 -21.43 -54.70
CA LEU A 550 2.99 -21.11 -55.83
C LEU A 550 4.03 -22.22 -56.08
N VAL A 551 4.75 -22.66 -55.04
CA VAL A 551 5.74 -23.75 -55.16
C VAL A 551 5.05 -25.07 -55.56
N GLY A 552 3.90 -25.39 -54.95
CA GLY A 552 3.11 -26.56 -55.33
C GLY A 552 2.67 -26.51 -56.79
N GLY A 553 2.24 -25.36 -57.28
CA GLY A 553 1.85 -25.13 -58.68
C GLY A 553 3.02 -25.36 -59.65
N ILE A 554 4.22 -24.88 -59.33
CA ILE A 554 5.42 -25.11 -60.14
C ILE A 554 5.76 -26.61 -60.20
N VAL A 555 5.70 -27.32 -59.08
CA VAL A 555 5.96 -28.77 -59.03
C VAL A 555 4.94 -29.54 -59.85
N ILE A 556 3.65 -29.22 -59.73
CA ILE A 556 2.59 -29.86 -60.52
C ILE A 556 2.79 -29.57 -62.01
N ALA A 557 3.11 -28.32 -62.39
CA ALA A 557 3.38 -27.96 -63.78
C ALA A 557 4.58 -28.74 -64.34
N ALA A 558 5.64 -28.92 -63.56
CA ALA A 558 6.80 -29.74 -63.96
C ALA A 558 6.41 -31.21 -64.18
N ILE A 559 5.59 -31.78 -63.30
CA ILE A 559 5.09 -33.16 -63.44
C ILE A 559 4.22 -33.31 -64.69
N VAL A 560 3.31 -32.36 -64.93
CA VAL A 560 2.44 -32.37 -66.12
C VAL A 560 3.28 -32.22 -67.40
N CYS A 561 4.25 -31.31 -67.43
CA CYS A 561 5.15 -31.12 -68.57
C CYS A 561 5.96 -32.39 -68.87
N LEU A 562 6.51 -33.04 -67.83
CA LEU A 562 7.17 -34.34 -67.98
C LEU A 562 6.20 -35.41 -68.49
N GLY A 563 4.98 -35.48 -67.95
CA GLY A 563 3.94 -36.41 -68.39
C GLY A 563 3.55 -36.22 -69.85
N GLU A 564 3.34 -34.98 -70.29
CA GLU A 564 3.07 -34.63 -71.69
C GLU A 564 4.26 -34.96 -72.59
N TYR A 565 5.49 -34.69 -72.15
CA TYR A 565 6.69 -35.06 -72.88
C TYR A 565 6.78 -36.58 -73.07
N PHE A 566 6.56 -37.37 -72.01
CA PHE A 566 6.61 -38.84 -72.09
C PHE A 566 5.48 -39.40 -72.94
N THR A 567 4.24 -38.91 -72.78
CA THR A 567 3.11 -39.36 -73.60
C THR A 567 3.32 -38.99 -75.07
N ALA A 568 3.80 -37.78 -75.38
CA ALA A 568 4.14 -37.36 -76.73
C ALA A 568 5.31 -38.17 -77.32
N ALA A 569 6.34 -38.47 -76.52
CA ALA A 569 7.47 -39.31 -76.92
C ALA A 569 7.01 -40.75 -77.23
N MET A 570 6.13 -41.33 -76.41
CA MET A 570 5.54 -42.65 -76.63
C MET A 570 4.61 -42.69 -77.85
N ILE A 571 3.83 -41.62 -78.09
CA ILE A 571 3.01 -41.47 -79.29
C ILE A 571 3.90 -41.35 -80.55
N LYS A 572 5.01 -40.59 -80.49
CA LYS A 572 5.98 -40.52 -81.60
C LYS A 572 6.68 -41.86 -81.82
N ALA A 573 7.14 -42.53 -80.78
CA ALA A 573 7.79 -43.84 -80.87
C ALA A 573 6.86 -44.93 -81.42
N SER A 574 5.59 -44.95 -81.01
CA SER A 574 4.58 -45.84 -81.57
C SER A 574 4.26 -45.53 -83.03
N LYS A 575 4.15 -44.24 -83.42
CA LYS A 575 4.02 -43.84 -84.84
C LYS A 575 5.23 -44.25 -85.69
N LEU A 576 6.45 -44.10 -85.17
CA LEU A 576 7.69 -44.57 -85.82
C LEU A 576 7.75 -46.11 -85.91
N ALA A 577 7.31 -46.84 -84.88
CA ALA A 577 7.24 -48.30 -84.90
C ALA A 577 6.20 -48.83 -85.90
N VAL A 578 5.05 -48.15 -86.04
CA VAL A 578 4.04 -48.43 -87.06
C VAL A 578 4.58 -48.11 -88.46
N ALA A 579 5.27 -46.99 -88.65
CA ALA A 579 5.91 -46.64 -89.92
C ALA A 579 7.01 -47.64 -90.34
N LYS A 580 7.82 -48.15 -89.39
CA LYS A 580 8.83 -49.19 -89.62
C LYS A 580 8.21 -50.55 -90.01
N LYS A 581 7.02 -50.88 -89.49
CA LYS A 581 6.26 -52.08 -89.86
C LYS A 581 5.69 -52.01 -91.29
N VAL A 582 5.35 -50.80 -91.77
CA VAL A 582 4.85 -50.58 -93.14
C VAL A 582 5.99 -50.64 -94.18
N SER A 583 7.23 -50.24 -93.84
CA SER A 583 8.37 -50.32 -94.76
C SER A 583 9.08 -51.68 -94.83
N ALA A 584 8.75 -52.63 -93.94
CA ALA A 584 9.42 -53.94 -93.83
C ALA A 584 8.69 -55.11 -94.52
N LYS A 585 7.88 -54.84 -95.55
CA LYS A 585 7.32 -55.88 -96.45
C LYS A 585 8.23 -56.05 -97.68
N PRO A 586 8.72 -57.26 -98.02
CA PRO A 586 9.66 -57.45 -99.13
C PRO A 586 8.94 -57.40 -100.49
N LYS A 587 9.57 -56.72 -101.45
CA LYS A 587 9.25 -56.79 -102.88
C LYS A 587 9.58 -58.19 -103.43
N ALA A 588 8.62 -58.83 -104.08
CA ALA A 588 8.87 -59.92 -105.03
C ALA A 588 8.01 -59.73 -106.31
N LYS A 589 8.74 -59.71 -107.43
CA LYS A 589 8.47 -59.85 -108.88
C LYS A 589 7.19 -60.65 -109.26
N ALA A 590 6.53 -60.52 -110.41
CA ALA A 590 6.65 -59.74 -111.66
C ALA A 590 5.39 -60.00 -112.51
N SER A 591 5.00 -59.09 -113.42
CA SER A 591 4.77 -59.42 -114.85
C SER A 591 4.35 -58.19 -115.65
N THR A 592 5.00 -58.07 -116.80
CA THR A 592 4.96 -57.07 -117.87
C THR A 592 3.63 -57.09 -118.64
N PHE A 593 3.08 -55.90 -118.97
CA PHE A 593 2.48 -55.65 -120.29
C PHE A 593 2.48 -54.14 -120.58
N ALA A 594 2.84 -53.80 -121.83
CA ALA A 594 3.14 -52.46 -122.31
C ALA A 594 1.94 -51.80 -123.03
N SER A 595 1.90 -50.46 -123.01
CA SER A 595 1.38 -49.50 -124.02
C SER A 595 0.97 -48.21 -123.29
N ALA A 596 1.76 -47.12 -123.26
CA ALA A 596 2.11 -46.11 -124.28
C ALA A 596 1.15 -44.89 -124.34
N SER A 597 1.79 -43.70 -124.38
CA SER A 597 1.27 -42.33 -124.65
C SER A 597 0.52 -41.62 -123.50
N ASN A 598 0.64 -40.30 -123.23
CA ASN A 598 1.59 -39.24 -123.58
C ASN A 598 1.24 -37.99 -122.73
N HIS A 599 2.22 -37.09 -122.51
CA HIS A 599 2.11 -35.65 -122.12
C HIS A 599 1.49 -35.27 -120.76
N GLY A 600 1.97 -34.27 -120.00
CA GLY A 600 3.03 -33.27 -120.18
C GLY A 600 3.04 -32.29 -118.99
N ASP A 601 4.22 -31.70 -118.75
CA ASP A 601 4.55 -30.35 -118.22
C ASP A 601 3.98 -29.86 -116.88
N ALA A 602 4.85 -29.55 -115.89
CA ALA A 602 5.35 -28.20 -115.51
C ALA A 602 4.40 -27.54 -114.48
N GLU A 603 4.77 -26.74 -113.47
CA GLU A 603 5.95 -25.93 -113.18
C GLU A 603 5.86 -25.47 -111.69
N ARG A 604 7.02 -25.26 -111.05
CA ARG A 604 7.43 -24.11 -110.20
C ARG A 604 6.50 -23.46 -109.16
N ASP A 605 6.99 -23.39 -107.91
CA ASP A 605 7.49 -22.16 -107.21
C ASP A 605 6.33 -21.47 -106.47
N SER A 606 6.45 -20.80 -105.33
CA SER A 606 7.57 -20.22 -104.57
C SER A 606 7.05 -19.89 -103.16
N PHE A 607 7.99 -19.88 -102.21
CA PHE A 607 7.96 -19.05 -101.02
C PHE A 607 7.49 -17.62 -101.31
N ILE A 608 6.56 -17.10 -100.49
CA ILE A 608 6.67 -15.85 -99.71
C ILE A 608 5.97 -16.09 -98.38
#